data_AF-A0A353HRS5-F1
#
_entry.id   AF-A0A353HRS5-F1
#
_cell.length_a   1.000
_cell.length_b   1.000
_cell.length_c   1.000
_cell.angle_alpha   90.00
_cell.angle_beta   90.00
_cell.angle_gamma   90.00
#
_symmetry.space_group_name_H-M   'P 1'
#
loop_
_entity.id
_entity.type
_entity.pdbx_description
1 polymer ?
#
loop_
_entity_poly.entity_id
_entity_poly.type
_entity_poly.pdbx_seq_one_letter_code
_entity_poly.pdbx_strand_id
1 'polypeptide(L)'
;MTLSLSDTLASPAASFDQPRLLADVGGTNARFALETASGRFEAVQVFSGADYATLADAIRAYLASPEAAAIGKVSHAAIAIANPVDGDQVRMTNHHWHFSIEGMRQEVGFDTLLVVNDFTALAMSLPGLPEPDLVRIGGG
;
A
#
# COMPACT_ATOMS: atom_id res chain seq x y z
N MET A 1 6.08 -44.01 -19.95
CA MET A 1 6.94 -43.09 -20.72
C MET A 1 6.00 -42.15 -21.47
N THR A 2 5.74 -40.91 -21.08
CA THR A 2 6.27 -40.00 -20.05
C THR A 2 5.13 -39.00 -19.81
N LEU A 3 4.62 -38.85 -18.58
CA LEU A 3 3.68 -37.78 -18.25
C LEU A 3 4.51 -36.59 -17.75
N SER A 4 4.43 -35.48 -18.47
CA SER A 4 5.09 -34.22 -18.15
C SER A 4 4.43 -33.60 -16.91
N LEU A 5 5.18 -33.53 -15.81
CA LEU A 5 4.84 -32.79 -14.59
C LEU A 5 5.41 -31.37 -14.73
N SER A 6 4.63 -30.43 -15.24
CA SER A 6 4.95 -28.99 -15.17
C SER A 6 3.67 -28.17 -15.41
N ASP A 7 2.73 -28.25 -14.47
CA ASP A 7 1.66 -27.24 -14.38
C ASP A 7 1.23 -27.10 -12.92
N THR A 8 2.17 -26.65 -12.08
CA THR A 8 1.88 -26.31 -10.68
C THR A 8 1.29 -24.91 -10.65
N LEU A 9 -0.03 -24.86 -10.82
CA LEU A 9 -0.99 -23.93 -10.19
C LEU A 9 -0.40 -22.59 -9.70
N ALA A 10 -0.27 -21.62 -10.61
CA ALA A 10 -0.49 -20.24 -10.19
C ALA A 10 -1.93 -20.15 -9.70
N SER A 11 -2.12 -20.05 -8.38
CA SER A 11 -3.44 -19.83 -7.80
C SER A 11 -4.06 -18.60 -8.47
N PRO A 12 -5.31 -18.66 -8.97
CA PRO A 12 -5.92 -17.48 -9.58
C PRO A 12 -5.90 -16.37 -8.52
N ALA A 13 -5.21 -15.27 -8.82
CA ALA A 13 -5.15 -14.11 -7.94
C ALA A 13 -6.58 -13.77 -7.53
N ALA A 14 -6.89 -13.88 -6.24
CA ALA A 14 -8.23 -13.57 -5.75
C ALA A 14 -8.60 -12.15 -6.21
N SER A 15 -9.67 -12.03 -6.97
CA SER A 15 -10.21 -10.73 -7.38
C SER A 15 -10.88 -10.10 -6.16
N PHE A 16 -10.56 -8.83 -5.89
CA PHE A 16 -11.26 -8.08 -4.85
C PHE A 16 -12.56 -7.51 -5.41
N ASP A 17 -13.56 -7.34 -4.53
CA ASP A 17 -14.82 -6.67 -4.90
C ASP A 17 -14.58 -5.20 -5.32
N GLN A 18 -13.49 -4.60 -4.81
CA GLN A 18 -13.05 -3.24 -5.12
C GLN A 18 -11.52 -3.12 -5.04
N PRO A 19 -10.89 -2.20 -5.81
CA PRO A 19 -9.47 -1.88 -5.66
C PRO A 19 -9.14 -1.39 -4.24
N ARG A 20 -7.91 -1.67 -3.79
CA ARG A 20 -7.39 -1.24 -2.48
C ARG A 20 -6.29 -0.22 -2.66
N LEU A 21 -6.31 0.87 -1.90
CA LEU A 21 -5.21 1.83 -1.86
C LEU A 21 -4.06 1.26 -1.06
N LEU A 22 -2.86 1.30 -1.63
CA LEU A 22 -1.61 1.10 -0.93
C LEU A 22 -0.80 2.39 -0.96
N ALA A 23 -0.21 2.76 0.17
CA ALA A 23 0.69 3.91 0.24
C ALA A 23 1.97 3.58 1.03
N ASP A 24 3.08 4.12 0.55
CA ASP A 24 4.38 4.12 1.22
C ASP A 24 4.79 5.58 1.48
N VAL A 25 4.76 5.97 2.76
CA VAL A 25 4.87 7.36 3.20
C VAL A 25 6.18 7.56 3.96
N GLY A 26 7.14 8.19 3.28
CA GLY A 26 8.41 8.61 3.86
C GLY A 26 8.43 10.08 4.28
N GLY A 27 9.59 10.57 4.73
CA GLY A 27 9.74 11.94 5.20
C GLY A 27 9.64 13.04 4.13
N THR A 28 9.73 12.70 2.85
CA THR A 28 9.70 13.68 1.74
C THR A 28 8.63 13.38 0.72
N ASN A 29 8.41 12.09 0.45
CA ASN A 29 7.51 11.65 -0.61
C ASN A 29 6.51 10.63 -0.06
N ALA A 30 5.32 10.64 -0.65
CA ALA A 30 4.34 9.58 -0.51
C ALA A 30 4.16 8.89 -1.87
N ARG A 31 4.37 7.58 -1.92
CA ARG A 31 4.07 6.76 -3.09
C ARG A 31 2.73 6.09 -2.90
N PHE A 32 1.87 6.16 -3.91
CA PHE A 32 0.54 5.57 -3.91
C PHE A 32 0.40 4.56 -5.06
N ALA A 33 -0.43 3.54 -4.86
CA ALA A 33 -0.81 2.56 -5.86
C ALA A 33 -2.21 2.01 -5.56
N LEU A 34 -2.90 1.51 -6.58
CA LEU A 34 -4.12 0.72 -6.42
C LEU A 34 -3.82 -0.76 -6.69
N GLU A 35 -4.18 -1.61 -5.75
CA GLU A 35 -4.17 -3.06 -5.94
C GLU A 35 -5.55 -3.52 -6.45
N THR A 36 -5.60 -3.97 -7.71
CA THR A 36 -6.86 -4.33 -8.40
C THR A 36 -7.18 -5.82 -8.34
N ALA A 37 -6.16 -6.63 -8.10
CA ALA A 37 -6.25 -8.06 -7.78
C ALA A 37 -5.00 -8.41 -6.96
N SER A 38 -4.99 -9.57 -6.28
CA SER A 38 -3.84 -9.96 -5.45
C SER A 38 -2.52 -9.86 -6.22
N GLY A 39 -1.61 -8.99 -5.76
CA GLY A 39 -0.30 -8.76 -6.38
C GLY A 39 -0.32 -7.96 -7.70
N ARG A 40 -1.48 -7.44 -8.13
CA ARG A 40 -1.63 -6.60 -9.33
C ARG A 40 -1.79 -5.14 -8.93
N PHE A 41 -0.72 -4.37 -9.12
CA PHE A 41 -0.65 -2.94 -8.77
C PHE A 41 -0.75 -2.05 -10.02
N GLU A 42 -1.55 -1.01 -9.94
CA GLU A 42 -1.83 -0.05 -11.02
C GLU A 42 -1.83 1.39 -10.49
N ALA A 43 -1.87 2.36 -11.41
CA ALA A 43 -1.90 3.80 -11.13
C ALA A 43 -0.84 4.27 -10.11
N VAL A 44 0.40 3.75 -10.22
CA VAL A 44 1.47 4.11 -9.30
C VAL A 44 1.89 5.57 -9.51
N GLN A 45 1.88 6.37 -8.43
CA GLN A 45 2.28 7.77 -8.46
C GLN A 45 3.10 8.13 -7.23
N VAL A 46 4.00 9.11 -7.36
CA VAL A 46 4.81 9.63 -6.25
C VAL A 46 4.52 11.10 -6.10
N PHE A 47 4.06 11.49 -4.92
CA PHE A 47 3.71 12.86 -4.57
C PHE A 47 4.75 13.41 -3.59
N SER A 48 5.14 14.67 -3.79
CA SER A 48 5.91 15.42 -2.80
C SER A 48 5.02 15.72 -1.61
N GLY A 49 5.43 15.32 -0.40
CA GLY A 49 4.68 15.60 0.82
C GLY A 49 4.53 17.11 1.10
N ALA A 50 5.48 17.91 0.60
CA ALA A 50 5.46 19.36 0.73
C ALA A 50 4.32 20.04 -0.05
N ASP A 51 3.76 19.36 -1.05
CA ASP A 51 2.69 19.91 -1.90
C ASP A 51 1.31 19.82 -1.20
N TYR A 52 1.21 19.09 -0.08
CA TYR A 52 -0.05 18.82 0.60
C TYR A 52 0.01 19.17 2.09
N ALA A 53 -1.01 19.89 2.56
CA ALA A 53 -1.11 20.29 3.96
C ALA A 53 -1.23 19.06 4.89
N THR A 54 -2.00 18.06 4.46
CA THR A 54 -2.23 16.81 5.20
C THR A 54 -2.05 15.57 4.32
N LEU A 55 -1.84 14.41 4.94
CA LEU A 55 -1.85 13.13 4.22
C LEU A 55 -3.22 12.83 3.60
N ALA A 56 -4.31 13.26 4.24
CA ALA A 56 -5.67 13.12 3.69
C ALA A 56 -5.82 13.91 2.38
N ASP A 57 -5.26 15.11 2.28
CA ASP A 57 -5.24 15.90 1.04
C ASP A 57 -4.48 15.19 -0.08
N ALA A 58 -3.32 14.62 0.25
CA ALA A 58 -2.53 13.84 -0.72
C ALA A 58 -3.29 12.59 -1.21
N ILE A 59 -3.96 11.87 -0.32
CA ILE A 59 -4.79 10.71 -0.67
C ILE A 59 -5.95 11.11 -1.57
N ARG A 60 -6.68 12.18 -1.23
CA ARG A 60 -7.79 12.68 -2.05
C ARG A 60 -7.32 13.11 -3.43
N ALA A 61 -6.20 13.82 -3.51
CA ALA A 61 -5.61 14.24 -4.77
C ALA A 61 -5.20 13.03 -5.63
N TYR A 62 -4.61 12.00 -5.01
CA TYR A 62 -4.28 10.75 -5.69
C TYR A 62 -5.54 10.05 -6.24
N LEU A 63 -6.55 9.85 -5.40
CA LEU A 63 -7.80 9.18 -5.81
C LEU A 63 -8.58 9.97 -6.87
N ALA A 64 -8.40 11.29 -6.93
CA ALA A 64 -8.96 12.16 -7.94
C ALA A 64 -8.13 12.24 -9.24
N SER A 65 -6.93 11.64 -9.28
CA SER A 65 -6.13 11.62 -10.51
C SER A 65 -6.87 10.83 -11.61
N PRO A 66 -6.69 11.19 -12.89
CA PRO A 66 -7.35 10.48 -14.00
C PRO A 66 -7.07 8.97 -14.00
N GLU A 67 -5.85 8.56 -13.66
CA GLU A 67 -5.41 7.17 -13.63
C GLU A 67 -6.10 6.38 -12.51
N ALA A 68 -6.18 6.93 -11.30
CA ALA A 68 -6.82 6.27 -10.17
C ALA A 68 -8.34 6.25 -10.31
N ALA A 69 -8.93 7.39 -10.71
CA ALA A 69 -10.38 7.52 -10.87
C ALA A 69 -10.94 6.58 -11.95
N ALA A 70 -10.16 6.28 -13.00
CA ALA A 70 -10.55 5.34 -14.05
C ALA A 70 -10.63 3.87 -13.58
N ILE A 71 -9.94 3.50 -12.50
CA ILE A 71 -9.91 2.12 -11.99
C ILE A 71 -11.20 1.79 -11.21
N GLY A 72 -11.71 2.73 -10.41
CA GLY A 72 -12.99 2.58 -9.72
C GLY A 72 -12.97 3.07 -8.27
N LYS A 73 -14.07 2.81 -7.56
CA LYS A 73 -14.23 3.21 -6.16
C LYS A 73 -13.28 2.42 -5.25
N VAL A 74 -12.60 3.12 -4.36
CA VAL A 74 -11.71 2.54 -3.34
C VAL A 74 -12.34 2.74 -1.96
N SER A 75 -12.63 1.64 -1.26
CA SER A 75 -13.12 1.64 0.12
C SER A 75 -12.08 1.20 1.16
N HIS A 76 -10.98 0.57 0.73
CA HIS A 76 -9.99 0.00 1.65
C HIS A 76 -8.60 0.57 1.37
N ALA A 77 -7.86 0.84 2.43
CA ALA A 77 -6.51 1.40 2.35
C ALA A 77 -5.55 0.74 3.35
N ALA A 78 -4.29 0.58 2.94
CA ALA A 78 -3.17 0.27 3.82
C ALA A 78 -2.01 1.24 3.56
N ILE A 79 -1.45 1.80 4.63
CA ILE A 79 -0.38 2.79 4.58
C ILE A 79 0.80 2.29 5.41
N ALA A 80 1.95 2.16 4.76
CA ALA A 80 3.24 2.03 5.41
C ALA A 80 3.79 3.43 5.71
N ILE A 81 4.24 3.68 6.94
CA ILE A 81 4.80 4.98 7.34
C ILE A 81 6.16 4.83 8.02
N ALA A 82 7.09 5.73 7.69
CA ALA A 82 8.44 5.81 8.25
C ALA A 82 8.48 6.33 9.70
N ASN A 83 7.55 5.88 10.54
CA ASN A 83 7.38 6.25 11.93
C ASN A 83 6.88 5.06 12.75
N PRO A 84 7.18 5.00 14.07
CA PRO A 84 6.48 4.09 14.97
C PRO A 84 4.98 4.40 14.94
N VAL A 85 4.17 3.35 14.92
CA VAL A 85 2.71 3.45 15.01
C VAL A 85 2.28 2.77 16.29
N ASP A 86 1.90 3.56 17.29
CA ASP A 86 1.43 3.07 18.60
C ASP A 86 0.08 3.74 18.93
N GLY A 87 -0.99 2.99 18.74
CA GLY A 87 -2.36 3.49 18.86
C GLY A 87 -2.84 4.31 17.66
N ASP A 88 -3.82 5.17 17.91
CA ASP A 88 -4.55 5.89 16.86
C ASP A 88 -3.81 7.13 16.34
N GLN A 89 -2.92 7.73 17.13
CA GLN A 89 -2.27 8.99 16.79
C GLN A 89 -0.92 8.76 16.13
N VAL A 90 -0.76 9.30 14.93
CA VAL A 90 0.49 9.24 14.18
C VAL A 90 1.05 10.65 14.03
N ARG A 91 2.32 10.82 14.39
CA ARG A 91 3.08 12.05 14.18
C ARG A 91 4.37 11.72 13.45
N MET A 92 4.52 12.29 12.26
CA MET A 92 5.74 12.09 11.49
C MET A 92 6.90 12.84 12.14
N THR A 93 8.08 12.21 12.15
CA THR A 93 9.30 12.80 12.73
C THR A 93 10.05 13.64 11.70
N ASN A 94 9.94 13.27 10.43
CA ASN A 94 10.65 13.90 9.31
C ASN A 94 9.72 14.73 8.41
N HIS A 95 8.46 14.90 8.77
CA HIS A 95 7.46 15.65 8.01
C HIS A 95 6.44 16.30 8.96
N HIS A 96 5.71 17.34 8.53
CA HIS A 96 4.77 18.08 9.38
C HIS A 96 3.43 17.37 9.61
N TRP A 97 3.17 16.27 8.90
CA TRP A 97 1.89 15.56 9.01
C TRP A 97 1.71 14.91 10.37
N HIS A 98 0.52 15.12 10.93
CA HIS A 98 0.04 14.46 12.14
C HIS A 98 -1.44 14.14 11.95
N PHE A 99 -1.90 12.99 12.42
CA PHE A 99 -3.28 12.56 12.22
C PHE A 99 -3.72 11.47 13.20
N SER A 100 -5.03 11.36 13.36
CA SER A 100 -5.71 10.17 13.90
C SER A 100 -5.96 9.18 12.75
N ILE A 101 -5.66 7.90 12.94
CA ILE A 101 -5.96 6.85 11.96
C ILE A 101 -7.47 6.76 11.75
N GLU A 102 -8.25 6.68 12.83
CA GLU A 102 -9.70 6.62 12.74
C GLU A 102 -10.29 7.91 12.16
N GLY A 103 -9.74 9.06 12.56
CA GLY A 103 -10.13 10.35 12.00
C GLY A 103 -9.90 10.43 10.49
N MET A 104 -8.73 9.98 10.01
CA MET A 104 -8.42 9.95 8.58
C MET A 104 -9.29 8.95 7.83
N ARG A 105 -9.56 7.77 8.41
CA ARG A 105 -10.45 6.76 7.84
C ARG A 105 -11.84 7.37 7.55
N GLN A 106 -12.40 8.06 8.53
CA GLN A 106 -13.69 8.75 8.40
C GLN A 106 -13.62 9.92 7.42
N GLU A 107 -12.58 10.75 7.50
CA GLU A 107 -12.41 11.94 6.68
C GLU A 107 -12.33 11.61 5.18
N VAL A 108 -11.59 10.56 4.82
CA VAL A 108 -11.44 10.13 3.42
C VAL A 108 -12.61 9.24 2.98
N GLY A 109 -13.33 8.62 3.92
CA GLY A 109 -14.48 7.77 3.64
C GLY A 109 -14.13 6.32 3.36
N PHE A 110 -13.08 5.79 4.00
CA PHE A 110 -12.71 4.39 3.90
C PHE A 110 -13.54 3.51 4.86
N ASP A 111 -13.91 2.32 4.40
CA ASP A 111 -14.46 1.27 5.25
C ASP A 111 -13.36 0.66 6.12
N THR A 112 -12.11 0.62 5.63
CA THR A 112 -10.95 0.15 6.40
C THR A 112 -9.71 0.95 6.06
N LEU A 113 -8.98 1.37 7.10
CA LEU A 113 -7.66 1.97 6.98
C LEU A 113 -6.71 1.26 7.95
N LEU A 114 -5.69 0.60 7.39
CA LEU A 114 -4.57 0.05 8.16
C LEU A 114 -3.39 0.99 8.03
N VAL A 115 -2.77 1.34 9.15
CA VAL A 115 -1.50 2.08 9.16
C VAL A 115 -0.49 1.27 9.94
N VAL A 116 0.63 0.98 9.32
CA VAL A 116 1.71 0.18 9.91
C VAL A 116 3.04 0.89 9.69
N ASN A 117 4.02 0.55 10.52
CA ASN A 117 5.38 0.99 10.28
C ASN A 117 5.93 0.37 8.97
N ASP A 118 6.80 1.12 8.29
CA ASP A 118 7.46 0.72 7.03
C ASP A 118 8.25 -0.59 7.11
N PHE A 119 9.06 -0.81 8.14
CA PHE A 119 9.75 -2.09 8.33
C PHE A 119 8.78 -3.25 8.58
N THR A 120 7.65 -2.97 9.22
CA THR A 120 6.60 -3.99 9.41
C THR A 120 5.97 -4.35 8.07
N ALA A 121 5.61 -3.37 7.25
CA ALA A 121 5.10 -3.59 5.91
C ALA A 121 6.10 -4.35 5.03
N LEU A 122 7.39 -3.99 5.11
CA LEU A 122 8.47 -4.68 4.40
C LEU A 122 8.58 -6.14 4.84
N ALA A 123 8.58 -6.42 6.14
CA ALA A 123 8.63 -7.80 6.63
C ALA A 123 7.41 -8.63 6.18
N MET A 124 6.23 -8.01 6.13
CA MET A 124 4.99 -8.65 5.66
C MET A 124 4.97 -8.91 4.16
N SER A 125 5.76 -8.19 3.36
CA SER A 125 5.81 -8.39 1.91
C SER A 125 6.74 -9.55 1.51
N LEU A 126 7.72 -9.90 2.34
CA LEU A 126 8.72 -10.93 2.03
C LEU A 126 8.13 -12.29 1.60
N PRO A 127 7.08 -12.83 2.25
CA PRO A 127 6.48 -14.10 1.82
C PRO A 127 5.80 -14.05 0.44
N GLY A 128 5.51 -12.85 -0.06
CA GLY A 128 4.89 -12.64 -1.38
C GLY A 128 5.90 -12.49 -2.52
N LEU A 129 7.21 -12.44 -2.23
CA LEU A 129 8.24 -12.33 -3.26
C LEU A 129 8.50 -13.70 -3.93
N PRO A 130 8.54 -13.77 -5.27
CA PRO A 130 8.83 -15.01 -5.97
C PRO A 130 10.31 -15.39 -5.81
N GLU A 131 10.63 -16.68 -5.91
CA GLU A 131 12.01 -17.19 -5.75
C GLU A 131 13.08 -16.43 -6.54
N PRO A 132 12.85 -15.96 -7.79
CA PRO A 132 13.85 -15.20 -8.55
C PRO A 132 14.26 -13.87 -7.91
N ASP A 133 13.39 -13.29 -7.07
CA ASP A 133 13.64 -12.02 -6.38
C ASP A 133 14.32 -12.24 -5.01
N LEU A 134 14.55 -13.51 -4.63
CA LEU A 134 15.16 -13.89 -3.37
C LEU A 134 16.59 -14.40 -3.59
N VAL A 135 17.53 -13.85 -2.81
CA VAL A 135 18.90 -14.37 -2.74
C VAL A 135 19.08 -15.05 -1.39
N ARG A 136 19.35 -16.36 -1.40
CA ARG A 136 19.66 -17.11 -0.18
C ARG A 136 21.02 -16.67 0.36
N ILE A 137 21.04 -16.16 1.59
CA ILE A 137 22.26 -15.87 2.33
C ILE A 137 22.46 -16.95 3.39
N GLY A 138 23.53 -17.74 3.27
CA GLY A 138 23.83 -18.87 4.15
C GLY A 138 23.33 -20.23 3.63
N GLY A 139 23.68 -21.30 4.35
CA GLY A 139 23.42 -22.70 3.93
C GLY A 139 22.38 -23.46 4.74
N GLY A 140 21.69 -22.78 5.67
CA GLY A 140 20.60 -23.34 6.49
C GLY A 140 19.25 -23.28 5.80
#